data_AF-A0A2V7M464-F1
#
_entry.id   AF-A0A2V7M464-F1
#
_cell.length_a   1.000
_cell.length_b   1.000
_cell.length_c   1.000
_cell.angle_alpha   90.00
_cell.angle_beta   90.00
_cell.angle_gamma   90.00
#
_symmetry.space_group_name_H-M   'P 1'
#
loop_
_entity.id
_entity.type
_entity.pdbx_description
1 polymer ?
#
loop_
_entity_poly.entity_id
_entity_poly.type
_entity_poly.pdbx_seq_one_letter_code
_entity_poly.pdbx_strand_id
1 'polypeptide(L)'
;MQALWGERRRIGLWRRLWLALMEVERELGADIPERALAELRAHLDDADLERVAEHEKRIRHDVMAHIHHLGEQAPTARPFIHLGATSAYVTDNADLILMREGLQLLLGRVAAVLVALAKPARRYRDVACLAYTHFQPA
;
A
#
# COMPACT_ATOMS: atom_id res chain seq x y z
N MET A 1 -8.03 -5.08 6.31
CA MET A 1 -8.76 -4.46 5.18
C MET A 1 -8.88 -2.96 5.37
N GLN A 2 -9.62 -2.45 6.36
CA GLN A 2 -9.70 -0.99 6.61
C GLN A 2 -8.34 -0.33 6.84
N ALA A 3 -7.52 -0.87 7.76
CA ALA A 3 -6.17 -0.35 8.00
C ALA A 3 -5.22 -0.50 6.78
N LEU A 4 -5.45 -1.51 5.93
CA LEU A 4 -4.62 -1.76 4.74
C LEU A 4 -4.88 -0.69 3.68
N TRP A 5 -6.14 -0.40 3.40
CA TRP A 5 -6.56 0.60 2.42
C TRP A 5 -6.68 2.01 3.02
N GLY A 6 -6.21 2.21 4.25
CA GLY A 6 -6.21 3.50 4.91
C GLY A 6 -5.13 4.43 4.37
N GLU A 7 -5.40 5.73 4.38
CA GLU A 7 -4.48 6.74 3.86
C GLU A 7 -3.10 6.69 4.51
N ARG A 8 -3.00 6.54 5.84
CA ARG A 8 -1.72 6.42 6.54
C ARG A 8 -0.85 5.27 5.99
N ARG A 9 -1.47 4.14 5.65
CA ARG A 9 -0.75 3.00 5.06
C ARG A 9 -0.25 3.33 3.66
N ARG A 10 -1.10 3.92 2.82
CA ARG A 10 -0.74 4.34 1.46
C ARG A 10 0.42 5.34 1.48
N ILE A 11 0.34 6.38 2.31
CA ILE A 11 1.38 7.41 2.39
C ILE A 11 2.68 6.85 2.99
N GLY A 12 2.59 5.98 3.99
CA GLY A 12 3.76 5.28 4.51
C GLY A 12 4.42 4.38 3.45
N LEU A 13 3.68 3.84 2.49
CA LEU A 13 4.24 3.10 1.35
C LEU A 13 4.93 4.06 0.37
N TRP A 14 4.35 5.22 0.06
CA TRP A 14 5.00 6.22 -0.81
C TRP A 14 6.35 6.66 -0.26
N ARG A 15 6.42 6.96 1.04
CA ARG A 15 7.68 7.34 1.71
C ARG A 15 8.73 6.23 1.66
N ARG A 16 8.31 4.97 1.87
CA ARG A 16 9.20 3.80 1.73
C ARG A 16 9.66 3.57 0.30
N LEU A 17 8.82 3.82 -0.71
CA LEU A 17 9.20 3.76 -2.12
C LEU A 17 10.22 4.85 -2.45
N TRP A 18 10.03 6.10 -2.01
CA TRP A 18 11.04 7.14 -2.20
C TRP A 18 12.35 6.84 -1.49
N LEU A 19 12.32 6.26 -0.29
CA LEU A 19 13.53 5.80 0.38
C LEU A 19 14.25 4.73 -0.44
N ALA A 20 13.51 3.71 -0.92
CA ALA A 20 14.08 2.66 -1.75
C ALA A 20 14.66 3.20 -3.06
N LEU A 21 14.00 4.18 -3.70
CA LEU A 21 14.52 4.86 -4.87
C LEU A 21 15.87 5.51 -4.57
N MET A 22 15.94 6.34 -3.53
CA MET A 22 17.15 7.06 -3.16
C MET A 22 18.29 6.12 -2.73
N GLU A 23 17.98 5.01 -2.04
CA GLU A 23 18.94 3.96 -1.69
C GLU A 23 19.56 3.33 -2.95
N VAL A 24 18.72 2.96 -3.92
CA VAL A 24 19.17 2.34 -5.18
C VAL A 24 19.90 3.33 -6.08
N GLU A 25 19.42 4.57 -6.21
CA GLU A 25 20.11 5.61 -6.99
C GLU A 25 21.52 5.87 -6.46
N ARG A 26 21.69 5.88 -5.13
CA ARG A 26 23.01 6.00 -4.52
C ARG A 26 23.89 4.79 -4.78
N GLU A 27 23.35 3.57 -4.67
CA GLU A 27 24.07 2.34 -5.01
C GLU A 27 24.57 2.37 -6.47
N LEU A 28 23.78 2.96 -7.36
CA LEU A 28 24.12 3.17 -8.77
C LEU A 28 25.04 4.37 -9.04
N GLY A 29 25.43 5.12 -8.02
CA GLY A 29 26.44 6.19 -8.11
C GLY A 29 25.92 7.63 -8.08
N ALA A 30 24.63 7.86 -7.80
CA ALA A 30 24.13 9.21 -7.55
C ALA A 30 24.74 9.81 -6.27
N ASP A 31 25.05 11.12 -6.30
CA ASP A 31 25.63 11.84 -5.15
C ASP A 31 24.56 12.18 -4.09
N ILE A 32 24.02 11.13 -3.46
CA ILE A 32 23.02 11.22 -2.40
C ILE A 32 23.73 11.00 -1.05
N PRO A 33 23.82 12.02 -0.18
CA PRO A 33 24.48 11.88 1.12
C PRO A 33 23.78 10.89 2.06
N GLU A 34 24.53 10.16 2.89
CA GLU A 34 23.94 9.26 3.91
C GLU A 34 22.97 9.99 4.85
N ARG A 35 23.27 11.24 5.20
CA ARG A 35 22.37 12.06 6.03
C ARG A 35 20.98 12.22 5.41
N ALA A 36 20.88 12.30 4.08
CA ALA A 36 19.60 12.42 3.37
C ALA A 36 18.76 11.14 3.53
N LEU A 37 19.39 9.97 3.37
CA LEU A 37 18.72 8.68 3.60
C LEU A 37 18.31 8.51 5.06
N ALA A 38 19.20 8.84 5.99
CA ALA A 38 18.94 8.73 7.43
C ALA A 38 17.77 9.63 7.87
N GLU A 39 17.72 10.87 7.40
CA GLU A 39 16.65 11.82 7.70
C GLU A 39 15.32 11.36 7.10
N LEU A 40 15.30 10.95 5.83
CA LEU A 40 14.08 10.42 5.20
C LEU A 40 13.55 9.18 5.95
N ARG A 41 14.44 8.28 6.38
CA ARG A 41 14.11 7.06 7.13
C ARG A 41 13.50 7.35 8.50
N ALA A 42 13.84 8.48 9.13
CA ALA A 42 13.23 8.90 10.39
C ALA A 42 11.75 9.34 10.23
N HIS A 43 11.35 9.72 9.02
CA HIS A 43 10.04 10.31 8.73
C HIS A 43 9.14 9.40 7.87
N LEU A 44 9.20 8.07 8.00
CA LEU A 44 8.41 7.18 7.13
C LEU A 44 6.93 7.07 7.52
N ASP A 45 6.59 7.33 8.79
CA ASP A 45 5.29 7.00 9.39
C ASP A 45 4.63 8.17 10.13
N ASP A 46 5.17 9.39 9.99
CA ASP A 46 4.77 10.60 10.72
C ASP A 46 4.26 11.71 9.79
N ALA A 47 3.60 11.33 8.70
CA ALA A 47 3.01 12.30 7.77
C ALA A 47 1.92 13.13 8.46
N ASP A 48 2.04 14.46 8.36
CA ASP A 48 1.01 15.42 8.74
C ASP A 48 0.06 15.63 7.56
N LEU A 49 -1.11 15.00 7.63
CA LEU A 49 -2.10 15.04 6.55
C LEU A 49 -2.78 16.41 6.42
N GLU A 50 -2.84 17.20 7.49
CA GLU A 50 -3.38 18.57 7.42
C GLU A 50 -2.41 19.45 6.63
N ARG A 51 -1.11 19.34 6.92
CA ARG A 51 -0.07 20.05 6.18
C ARG A 51 -0.01 19.64 4.71
N VAL A 52 -0.18 18.36 4.41
CA VAL A 52 -0.29 17.86 3.03
C VAL A 52 -1.50 18.50 2.34
N ALA A 53 -2.67 18.55 2.98
CA ALA A 53 -3.87 19.13 2.38
C ALA A 53 -3.68 20.62 2.03
N GLU A 54 -2.93 21.38 2.84
CA GLU A 54 -2.55 22.76 2.53
C GLU A 54 -1.69 22.84 1.26
N HIS A 55 -0.68 21.97 1.13
CA HIS A 55 0.15 21.89 -0.06
C HIS A 55 -0.66 21.49 -1.29
N GLU A 56 -1.52 20.48 -1.16
CA GLU A 56 -2.36 19.98 -2.24
C GLU A 56 -3.34 21.04 -2.74
N LYS A 57 -3.95 21.82 -1.84
CA LYS A 57 -4.83 22.94 -2.21
C LYS A 57 -4.11 23.98 -3.07
N ARG A 58 -2.82 24.23 -2.81
CA ARG A 58 -1.99 25.17 -3.56
C ARG A 58 -1.49 24.59 -4.88
N ILE A 59 -0.99 23.36 -4.85
CA ILE A 59 -0.28 22.73 -5.98
C ILE A 59 -1.25 22.02 -6.94
N ARG A 60 -2.42 21.63 -6.44
CA ARG A 60 -3.45 20.84 -7.14
C ARG A 60 -2.94 19.49 -7.63
N HIS A 61 -2.00 18.90 -6.89
CA HIS A 61 -1.43 17.58 -7.14
C HIS A 61 -0.99 16.94 -5.82
N ASP A 62 -1.60 15.81 -5.50
CA ASP A 62 -1.41 15.01 -4.28
C ASP A 62 0.03 14.51 -4.09
N VAL A 63 0.62 13.84 -5.07
CA VAL A 63 2.00 13.31 -4.99
C VAL A 63 2.98 14.46 -4.73
N MET A 64 2.85 15.56 -5.48
CA MET A 64 3.70 16.73 -5.26
C MET A 64 3.49 17.35 -3.87
N ALA A 65 2.26 17.40 -3.37
CA ALA A 65 1.99 17.87 -2.01
C ALA A 65 2.71 17.02 -0.95
N HIS A 66 2.70 15.70 -1.12
CA HIS A 66 3.44 14.78 -0.26
C HIS A 66 4.96 14.94 -0.38
N ILE A 67 5.50 15.16 -1.57
CA ILE A 67 6.94 15.45 -1.79
C ILE A 67 7.33 16.73 -1.06
N HIS A 68 6.54 17.79 -1.19
CA HIS A 68 6.79 19.07 -0.53
C HIS A 68 6.76 18.93 0.99
N HIS A 69 5.74 18.28 1.53
CA HIS A 69 5.63 18.05 2.97
C HIS A 69 6.79 17.17 3.50
N LEU A 70 7.15 16.10 2.79
CA LEU A 70 8.28 15.26 3.20
C LEU A 70 9.61 16.01 3.13
N GLY A 71 9.79 16.89 2.15
CA GLY A 71 10.95 17.79 2.08
C GLY A 71 10.97 18.88 3.16
N GLU A 72 9.84 19.21 3.79
CA GLU A 72 9.80 20.05 5.01
C GLU A 72 10.27 19.27 6.23
N GLN A 73 9.92 17.99 6.34
CA GLN A 73 10.33 17.10 7.43
C GLN A 73 11.78 16.61 7.29
N ALA A 74 12.23 16.40 6.06
CA ALA A 74 13.59 15.95 5.74
C ALA A 74 14.33 16.94 4.79
N PRO A 75 14.74 18.13 5.28
CA PRO A 75 15.42 19.15 4.48
C PRO A 75 16.63 18.68 3.67
N THR A 76 17.43 17.76 4.19
CA THR A 76 18.63 17.24 3.49
C THR A 76 18.28 16.23 2.41
N ALA A 77 17.13 15.55 2.53
CA ALA A 77 16.59 14.64 1.52
C ALA A 77 15.86 15.37 0.39
N ARG A 78 15.30 16.55 0.66
CA ARG A 78 14.46 17.33 -0.26
C ARG A 78 14.89 17.36 -1.73
N PRO A 79 16.16 17.62 -2.11
CA PRO A 79 16.55 17.68 -3.52
C PRO A 79 16.59 16.31 -4.22
N PHE A 80 16.55 15.22 -3.48
CA PHE A 80 16.65 13.84 -3.98
C PHE A 80 15.31 13.09 -3.94
N ILE A 81 14.33 13.59 -3.19
CA ILE A 81 13.00 12.97 -3.14
C ILE A 81 12.40 13.00 -4.56
N HIS A 82 12.01 11.81 -5.04
CA HIS A 82 11.37 11.62 -6.35
C HIS A 82 12.25 11.93 -7.57
N LEU A 83 13.58 11.95 -7.41
CA LEU A 83 14.52 12.20 -8.50
C LEU A 83 14.29 11.21 -9.65
N GLY A 84 14.18 11.72 -10.88
CA GLY A 84 14.00 10.91 -12.09
C GLY A 84 12.67 10.14 -12.23
N ALA A 85 11.81 10.16 -11.21
CA ALA A 85 10.56 9.42 -11.19
C ALA A 85 9.36 10.26 -11.67
N THR A 86 8.25 9.58 -11.96
CA THR A 86 6.93 10.19 -12.22
C THR A 86 5.95 9.72 -11.16
N SER A 87 4.79 10.37 -11.02
CA SER A 87 3.76 10.04 -10.02
C SER A 87 3.41 8.55 -9.96
N ALA A 88 3.37 7.88 -11.11
CA ALA A 88 3.11 6.45 -11.25
C ALA A 88 4.11 5.57 -10.47
N TYR A 89 5.33 6.05 -10.25
CA TYR A 89 6.33 5.35 -9.44
C TYR A 89 5.81 5.06 -8.03
N VAL A 90 5.16 6.03 -7.36
CA VAL A 90 4.66 5.82 -6.01
C VAL A 90 3.21 5.34 -5.97
N THR A 91 2.35 5.82 -6.88
CA THR A 91 0.93 5.44 -6.87
C THR A 91 0.78 3.96 -7.21
N ASP A 92 1.29 3.54 -8.37
CA ASP A 92 0.99 2.22 -8.92
C ASP A 92 1.75 1.14 -8.16
N ASN A 93 3.01 1.38 -7.78
CA ASN A 93 3.76 0.42 -6.97
C ASN A 93 3.17 0.27 -5.57
N ALA A 94 2.69 1.34 -4.93
CA ALA A 94 2.02 1.22 -3.64
C ALA A 94 0.71 0.44 -3.78
N ASP A 95 -0.08 0.71 -4.82
CA ASP A 95 -1.32 -0.02 -5.10
C ASP A 95 -1.05 -1.51 -5.34
N LEU A 96 -0.01 -1.88 -6.09
CA LEU A 96 0.39 -3.27 -6.28
C LEU A 96 0.76 -3.95 -4.96
N ILE A 97 1.47 -3.26 -4.06
CA ILE A 97 1.80 -3.76 -2.72
C ILE A 97 0.51 -3.97 -1.91
N LEU A 98 -0.40 -3.00 -1.91
CA LEU A 98 -1.69 -3.07 -1.22
C LEU A 98 -2.56 -4.21 -1.75
N MET A 99 -2.64 -4.38 -3.07
CA MET A 99 -3.38 -5.47 -3.71
C MET A 99 -2.82 -6.82 -3.31
N ARG A 100 -1.50 -7.00 -3.36
CA ARG A 100 -0.83 -8.24 -2.93
C ARG A 100 -1.15 -8.57 -1.47
N GLU A 101 -0.99 -7.60 -0.56
CA GLU A 101 -1.30 -7.79 0.87
C GLU A 101 -2.80 -8.08 1.09
N GLY A 102 -3.67 -7.43 0.32
CA GLY A 102 -5.12 -7.67 0.33
C GLY A 102 -5.48 -9.10 -0.07
N LEU A 103 -4.87 -9.59 -1.15
CA LEU A 103 -5.04 -10.97 -1.62
C LEU A 103 -4.54 -11.99 -0.59
N GLN A 104 -3.41 -11.71 0.08
CA GLN A 104 -2.90 -12.58 1.15
C GLN A 104 -3.88 -12.70 2.32
N LEU A 105 -4.51 -11.58 2.72
CA LEU A 105 -5.55 -11.59 3.76
C LEU A 105 -6.79 -12.39 3.34
N LEU A 106 -7.21 -12.25 2.08
CA LEU A 106 -8.36 -12.97 1.54
C LEU A 106 -8.10 -14.47 1.42
N LEU A 107 -6.91 -14.86 0.96
CA LEU A 107 -6.54 -16.26 0.77
C LEU A 107 -6.74 -17.09 2.05
N GLY A 108 -6.24 -16.59 3.20
CA GLY A 108 -6.41 -17.29 4.48
C GLY A 108 -7.88 -17.45 4.89
N ARG A 109 -8.71 -16.44 4.60
CA ARG A 109 -10.16 -16.47 4.92
C ARG A 109 -10.92 -17.42 4.01
N VAL A 110 -10.62 -17.41 2.71
CA VAL A 110 -11.22 -18.33 1.74
C VAL A 110 -10.88 -19.77 2.12
N ALA A 111 -9.61 -20.06 2.46
CA ALA A 111 -9.20 -21.38 2.92
C ALA A 111 -9.98 -21.82 4.18
N ALA A 112 -10.16 -20.91 5.16
CA ALA A 112 -10.92 -21.19 6.37
C ALA A 112 -12.40 -21.53 6.07
N VAL A 113 -13.03 -20.78 5.15
CA VAL A 113 -14.42 -21.06 4.72
C VAL A 113 -14.50 -22.43 4.03
N LEU A 114 -13.56 -22.75 3.14
CA LEU A 114 -13.53 -24.05 2.47
C LEU A 114 -13.41 -25.21 3.47
N VAL A 115 -12.54 -25.09 4.47
CA VAL A 115 -12.42 -26.09 5.54
C VAL A 115 -13.72 -26.18 6.36
N ALA A 116 -14.31 -25.04 6.71
CA ALA A 116 -15.54 -24.97 7.48
C ALA A 116 -16.74 -25.59 6.74
N LEU A 117 -16.82 -25.46 5.41
CA LEU A 117 -17.85 -26.07 4.56
C LEU A 117 -17.56 -27.55 4.25
N ALA A 118 -16.29 -27.93 4.14
CA ALA A 118 -15.90 -29.32 3.92
C ALA A 118 -16.34 -30.24 5.07
N LYS A 119 -16.33 -29.75 6.31
CA LYS A 119 -16.73 -30.52 7.49
C LYS A 119 -18.21 -30.96 7.46
N PRO A 120 -19.21 -30.07 7.32
CA PRO A 120 -20.61 -30.47 7.18
C PRO A 120 -20.85 -31.22 5.88
N ALA A 121 -20.21 -30.84 4.77
CA ALA A 121 -20.36 -31.58 3.50
C ALA A 121 -19.99 -33.06 3.65
N ARG A 122 -18.86 -33.36 4.33
CA ARG A 122 -18.48 -34.74 4.63
C ARG A 122 -19.42 -35.42 5.64
N ARG A 123 -19.90 -34.68 6.65
CA ARG A 123 -20.84 -35.21 7.65
C ARG A 123 -22.18 -35.62 7.04
N TYR A 124 -22.69 -34.84 6.09
CA TYR A 124 -24.01 -35.02 5.49
C TYR A 124 -23.96 -35.68 4.09
N ARG A 125 -22.81 -36.25 3.72
CA ARG A 125 -22.59 -36.81 2.37
C ARG A 125 -23.59 -37.90 1.96
N ASP A 126 -24.14 -38.64 2.91
CA ASP A 126 -25.06 -39.76 2.69
C ASP A 126 -26.52 -39.39 3.05
N VAL A 127 -26.78 -38.13 3.40
CA VAL A 127 -28.15 -37.66 3.69
C VAL A 127 -28.81 -37.24 2.39
N ALA A 128 -29.81 -38.01 1.95
CA ALA A 128 -30.63 -37.64 0.79
C ALA A 128 -31.43 -36.35 1.09
N CYS A 129 -31.48 -35.44 0.13
CA CYS A 129 -32.33 -34.26 0.14
C CYS A 129 -32.97 -34.06 -1.22
N LEU A 130 -34.14 -33.40 -1.26
CA LEU A 130 -34.81 -33.07 -2.51
C LEU A 130 -33.93 -32.10 -3.31
N ALA A 131 -33.60 -32.46 -4.56
CA ALA A 131 -32.88 -31.55 -5.44
C ALA A 131 -33.86 -30.53 -6.04
N TYR A 132 -33.32 -29.38 -6.43
CA TYR A 132 -34.09 -28.34 -7.10
C TYR A 132 -33.40 -27.91 -8.40
N THR A 133 -34.13 -27.97 -9.51
CA THR A 133 -33.75 -27.30 -10.76
C THR A 133 -34.86 -26.31 -11.11
N HIS A 134 -34.54 -25.07 -11.50
CA HIS A 134 -35.54 -24.01 -11.68
C HIS A 134 -36.43 -23.76 -10.44
N PHE A 135 -35.90 -24.04 -9.25
CA PHE A 135 -36.67 -24.03 -7.99
C PHE A 135 -37.89 -24.97 -8.01
N GLN A 136 -37.83 -26.05 -8.79
CA GLN A 136 -38.82 -27.13 -8.82
C GLN A 136 -38.18 -28.45 -8.36
N PRO A 137 -38.93 -29.33 -7.67
CA PRO A 137 -38.45 -30.66 -7.25
C PRO A 137 -37.84 -31.46 -8.42
N ALA A 138 -36.66 -32.02 -8.20
CA ALA A 138 -35.92 -32.86 -9.16
C ALA A 138 -35.24 -34.06 -8.49
#